data_AF-A0A7S2PLM8-F1
#
_entry.id   AF-A0A7S2PLM8-F1
#
_cell.length_a   1.000
_cell.length_b   1.000
_cell.length_c   1.000
_cell.angle_alpha   90.00
_cell.angle_beta   90.00
_cell.angle_gamma   90.00
#
_symmetry.space_group_name_H-M   'P 1'
#
loop_
_entity.id
_entity.type
_entity.pdbx_description
1 polymer ?
#
loop_
_entity_poly.entity_id
_entity_poly.type
_entity_poly.pdbx_seq_one_letter_code
_entity_poly.pdbx_strand_id
1 'polypeptide(L)'
;MNYLIYANQTLSQRRVYAKYLSVNQNQLKLAPNNNNRCVGDYEFFFAACCNERVTEGIIRFLLEYFPGAASAADDKGQLPLHFACGYNKNVTVNIIQLLVD
;
A
#
# COMPACT_ATOMS: atom_id res chain seq x y z
N MET A 1 -7.95 -19.97 -2.48
CA MET A 1 -9.04 -19.81 -3.47
C MET A 1 -9.07 -18.38 -3.98
N ASN A 2 -8.15 -17.95 -4.86
CA ASN A 2 -8.26 -16.64 -5.54
C ASN A 2 -7.54 -16.55 -6.90
N TYR A 3 -7.20 -17.69 -7.52
CA TYR A 3 -6.56 -17.71 -8.85
C TYR A 3 -7.53 -17.69 -10.02
N LEU A 4 -8.84 -17.89 -9.78
CA LEU A 4 -9.82 -18.12 -10.85
C LEU A 4 -10.57 -16.86 -11.34
N ILE A 5 -10.44 -15.73 -10.66
CA ILE A 5 -11.15 -14.49 -11.07
C ILE A 5 -10.45 -13.79 -12.26
N TYR A 6 -9.17 -14.06 -12.50
CA TYR A 6 -8.36 -13.39 -13.52
C TYR A 6 -8.36 -14.07 -14.90
N ALA A 7 -9.03 -15.22 -15.06
CA ALA A 7 -8.98 -15.97 -16.31
C ALA A 7 -9.76 -15.32 -17.47
N ASN A 8 -10.69 -14.41 -17.19
CA ASN A 8 -11.67 -13.86 -18.16
C ASN A 8 -11.41 -12.41 -18.61
N GLN A 9 -10.14 -11.99 -18.72
CA GLN A 9 -9.79 -10.70 -19.35
C GLN A 9 -9.30 -10.89 -20.79
N THR A 10 -9.75 -9.99 -21.67
CA THR A 10 -9.53 -10.01 -23.13
C THR A 10 -8.03 -10.01 -23.47
N LEU A 11 -7.66 -10.54 -24.66
CA LEU A 11 -6.26 -10.64 -25.10
C LEU A 11 -5.48 -9.30 -25.06
N SER A 12 -6.17 -8.17 -25.23
CA SER A 12 -5.59 -6.83 -25.05
C SER A 12 -5.20 -6.53 -23.60
N GLN A 13 -6.02 -6.93 -22.63
CA GLN A 13 -5.74 -6.73 -21.21
C GLN A 13 -4.58 -7.61 -20.73
N ARG A 14 -4.48 -8.85 -21.23
CA ARG A 14 -3.35 -9.76 -20.90
C ARG A 14 -1.99 -9.20 -21.32
N ARG A 15 -1.92 -8.50 -22.46
CA ARG A 15 -0.67 -7.84 -22.91
C ARG A 15 -0.27 -6.66 -22.04
N VAL A 16 -1.26 -5.87 -21.58
CA VAL A 16 -1.01 -4.76 -20.66
C VAL A 16 -0.54 -5.28 -19.30
N TYR A 17 -1.19 -6.32 -18.75
CA TYR A 17 -0.77 -6.94 -17.49
C TYR A 17 0.61 -7.62 -17.58
N ALA A 18 0.90 -8.33 -18.67
CA ALA A 18 2.22 -8.94 -18.86
C ALA A 18 3.33 -7.89 -19.01
N LYS A 19 3.03 -6.74 -19.66
CA LYS A 19 3.95 -5.61 -19.75
C LYS A 19 4.10 -4.89 -18.41
N TYR A 20 3.04 -4.80 -17.61
CA TYR A 20 3.09 -4.25 -16.25
C TYR A 20 3.96 -5.14 -15.34
N LEU A 21 3.79 -6.46 -15.39
CA LEU A 21 4.63 -7.43 -14.67
C LEU A 21 6.10 -7.37 -15.12
N SER A 22 6.40 -7.28 -16.42
CA SER A 22 7.79 -7.24 -16.92
C SER A 22 8.49 -5.88 -16.70
N VAL A 23 7.75 -4.77 -16.72
CA VAL A 23 8.27 -3.44 -16.40
C VAL A 23 8.51 -3.31 -14.90
N ASN A 24 7.64 -3.85 -14.04
CA ASN A 24 7.81 -3.79 -12.59
C ASN A 24 8.86 -4.75 -12.03
N GLN A 25 9.17 -5.86 -12.73
CA GLN A 25 10.26 -6.75 -12.31
C GLN A 25 11.67 -6.15 -12.56
N ASN A 26 11.80 -5.17 -13.45
CA ASN A 26 13.11 -4.60 -13.83
C ASN A 26 13.40 -3.21 -13.27
N GLN A 27 12.42 -2.54 -12.64
CA GLN A 27 12.62 -1.23 -11.99
C GLN A 27 12.81 -1.33 -10.46
N LEU A 28 12.69 -2.53 -9.87
CA LEU A 28 12.88 -2.75 -8.42
C LEU A 28 14.32 -3.14 -8.01
N LYS A 29 15.33 -2.78 -8.81
CA LYS A 29 16.74 -2.77 -8.37
C LYS A 29 17.15 -1.36 -7.98
N LEU A 30 16.45 -0.77 -7.02
CA LEU A 30 17.02 0.36 -6.28
C LEU A 30 18.12 -0.22 -5.39
N ALA A 31 19.33 0.29 -5.58
CA ALA A 31 20.55 -0.17 -4.91
C ALA A 31 20.35 -0.30 -3.39
N PRO A 32 20.97 -1.30 -2.73
CA PRO A 32 20.82 -1.49 -1.30
C PRO A 32 21.59 -0.36 -0.59
N ASN A 33 20.90 0.73 -0.26
CA ASN A 33 21.36 1.60 0.82
C ASN A 33 21.01 0.89 2.14
N ASN A 34 21.94 0.96 3.08
CA ASN A 34 22.14 -0.01 4.15
C ASN A 34 21.18 0.17 5.34
N ASN A 35 19.88 0.12 5.14
CA ASN A 35 18.93 0.29 6.23
C ASN A 35 17.87 -0.78 6.14
N ASN A 36 18.29 -2.03 6.39
CA ASN A 36 17.47 -3.21 6.67
C ASN A 36 15.99 -2.90 6.97
N ARG A 37 15.19 -2.72 5.92
CA ARG A 37 13.73 -2.68 6.00
C ARG A 37 13.30 -3.93 5.29
N CYS A 38 12.79 -4.88 6.05
CA CYS A 38 12.06 -5.97 5.46
C CYS A 38 10.93 -5.29 4.67
N VAL A 39 10.90 -5.56 3.38
CA VAL A 39 9.84 -5.09 2.49
C VAL A 39 8.59 -5.89 2.87
N GLY A 40 7.97 -5.50 3.99
CA GLY A 40 6.86 -6.19 4.63
C GLY A 40 5.54 -5.59 4.16
N ASP A 41 4.86 -6.36 3.30
CA ASP A 41 3.45 -6.41 2.87
C ASP A 41 2.56 -5.16 2.74
N TYR A 42 2.85 -4.00 3.33
CA TYR A 42 2.00 -2.80 3.23
C TYR A 42 2.80 -1.48 3.21
N GLU A 43 4.07 -1.49 2.79
CA GLU A 43 4.93 -0.28 2.72
C GLU A 43 4.26 0.89 1.97
N PHE A 44 3.54 0.59 0.88
CA PHE A 44 2.77 1.59 0.13
C PHE A 44 1.69 2.27 0.99
N PHE A 45 1.09 1.54 1.93
CA PHE A 45 0.05 2.03 2.82
C PHE A 45 0.61 2.93 3.92
N PHE A 46 1.75 2.55 4.51
CA PHE A 46 2.49 3.41 5.44
C PHE A 46 2.89 4.74 4.77
N ALA A 47 3.40 4.67 3.54
CA ALA A 47 3.75 5.86 2.76
C ALA A 47 2.52 6.75 2.49
N ALA A 48 1.36 6.16 2.21
CA ALA A 48 0.11 6.91 2.08
C ALA A 48 -0.29 7.60 3.38
N CYS A 49 -0.18 6.92 4.52
CA CYS A 49 -0.53 7.49 5.84
C CYS A 49 0.35 8.68 6.23
N CYS A 50 1.62 8.69 5.83
CA CYS A 50 2.54 9.82 6.04
C CYS A 50 2.28 11.02 5.12
N ASN A 51 1.52 10.87 4.05
CA ASN A 51 1.43 11.89 3.01
C ASN A 51 0.41 12.97 3.36
N GLU A 52 0.86 14.22 3.48
CA GLU A 52 0.01 15.39 3.80
C GLU A 52 -1.11 15.66 2.77
N ARG A 53 -1.00 15.08 1.57
CA ARG A 53 -2.03 15.19 0.50
C ARG A 53 -2.95 13.98 0.45
N VAL A 54 -2.75 12.98 1.31
CA VAL A 54 -3.63 11.82 1.34
C VAL A 54 -5.03 12.27 1.76
N THR A 55 -6.02 11.76 1.04
CA THR A 55 -7.42 12.03 1.33
C THR A 55 -8.06 10.80 1.94
N GLU A 56 -9.15 11.02 2.65
CA GLU A 56 -10.00 9.96 3.20
C GLU A 56 -10.45 8.96 2.12
N GLY A 57 -10.74 9.45 0.90
CA GLY A 57 -11.10 8.61 -0.25
C GLY A 57 -9.97 7.69 -0.69
N ILE A 58 -8.71 8.14 -0.64
CA ILE A 58 -7.55 7.31 -0.96
C ILE A 58 -7.38 6.21 0.09
N ILE A 59 -7.47 6.56 1.39
CA ILE A 59 -7.35 5.56 2.47
C ILE A 59 -8.45 4.51 2.36
N ARG A 60 -9.71 4.92 2.13
CA ARG A 60 -10.82 3.98 1.90
C ARG A 60 -10.58 3.07 0.71
N PHE A 61 -10.16 3.63 -0.43
CA PHE A 61 -9.86 2.83 -1.61
C PHE A 61 -8.76 1.81 -1.32
N LEU A 62 -7.70 2.19 -0.61
CA LEU A 62 -6.65 1.24 -0.24
C LEU A 62 -7.17 0.14 0.70
N LEU A 63 -7.99 0.46 1.70
CA LEU A 63 -8.56 -0.52 2.62
C LEU A 63 -9.58 -1.46 1.95
N GLU A 64 -10.27 -1.00 0.91
CA GLU A 64 -11.19 -1.85 0.13
C GLU A 64 -10.45 -3.01 -0.55
N TYR A 65 -9.26 -2.76 -1.10
CA TYR A 65 -8.44 -3.78 -1.75
C TYR A 65 -7.49 -4.50 -0.78
N PHE A 66 -7.13 -3.84 0.32
CA PHE A 66 -6.17 -4.29 1.30
C PHE A 66 -6.71 -4.13 2.74
N PRO A 67 -7.75 -4.89 3.13
CA PRO A 67 -8.42 -4.70 4.41
C PRO A 67 -7.52 -4.92 5.62
N GLY A 68 -6.47 -5.73 5.49
CA GLY A 68 -5.48 -5.96 6.56
C GLY A 68 -4.46 -4.83 6.75
N ALA A 69 -4.42 -3.84 5.85
CA ALA A 69 -3.37 -2.83 5.84
C ALA A 69 -3.42 -1.91 7.06
N ALA A 70 -4.61 -1.58 7.58
CA ALA A 70 -4.77 -0.73 8.78
C ALA A 70 -4.14 -1.36 10.04
N SER A 71 -4.16 -2.69 10.13
CA SER A 71 -3.61 -3.45 11.27
C SER A 71 -2.19 -3.96 11.01
N ALA A 72 -1.60 -3.68 9.84
CA ALA A 72 -0.25 -4.09 9.53
C ALA A 72 0.74 -3.38 10.45
N ALA A 73 1.72 -4.11 10.98
CA ALA A 73 2.83 -3.52 11.71
C ALA A 73 4.09 -3.60 10.85
N ASP A 74 4.90 -2.55 10.85
CA ASP A 74 6.24 -2.62 10.28
C ASP A 74 7.18 -3.47 11.15
N ASP A 75 8.44 -3.59 10.74
CA ASP A 75 9.47 -4.33 11.49
C ASP A 75 9.72 -3.83 12.92
N LYS A 76 9.25 -2.61 13.23
CA LYS A 76 9.36 -1.97 14.54
C LYS A 76 8.06 -2.07 15.35
N GLY A 77 7.05 -2.78 14.85
CA GLY A 77 5.73 -2.85 15.49
C GLY A 77 4.88 -1.59 15.30
N GLN A 78 5.26 -0.69 14.39
CA GLN A 78 4.52 0.55 14.15
C GLN A 78 3.37 0.30 13.17
N LEU A 79 2.15 0.55 13.65
CA LEU A 79 0.94 0.59 12.83
C LEU A 79 0.84 1.84 11.96
N PRO A 80 0.06 1.83 10.85
CA PRO A 80 -0.22 2.99 10.01
C PRO A 80 -0.70 4.21 10.79
N LEU A 81 -1.43 3.99 11.89
CA LEU A 81 -1.86 5.06 12.80
C LEU A 81 -0.69 5.86 13.40
N HIS A 82 0.42 5.19 13.77
CA HIS A 82 1.61 5.88 14.27
C HIS A 82 2.21 6.79 13.20
N PHE A 83 2.17 6.34 11.94
CA PHE A 83 2.70 7.11 10.82
C PHE A 83 1.79 8.30 10.47
N ALA A 84 0.48 8.09 10.46
CA ALA A 84 -0.50 9.15 10.24
C ALA A 84 -0.38 10.25 11.31
N CYS A 85 -0.37 9.89 12.60
CA CYS A 85 -0.27 10.86 13.69
C CYS A 85 1.12 11.50 13.80
N GLY A 86 2.19 10.76 13.49
CA GLY A 86 3.56 11.23 13.66
C GLY A 86 4.11 12.08 12.52
N TYR A 87 3.66 11.83 11.28
CA TYR A 87 4.24 12.45 10.09
C TYR A 87 3.26 13.28 9.26
N ASN A 88 1.96 12.97 9.29
CA ASN A 88 0.97 13.68 8.48
C ASN A 88 0.33 14.83 9.27
N LYS A 89 0.77 16.05 8.98
CA LYS A 89 0.27 17.27 9.63
C LYS A 89 -1.19 17.61 9.30
N ASN A 90 -1.71 17.07 8.20
CA ASN A 90 -3.08 17.29 7.75
C ASN A 90 -3.97 16.08 8.05
N VAL A 91 -3.54 15.18 8.93
CA VAL A 91 -4.35 14.02 9.31
C VAL A 91 -5.68 14.50 9.90
N THR A 92 -6.78 13.97 9.39
CA THR A 92 -8.13 14.30 9.85
C THR A 92 -8.66 13.20 10.77
N VAL A 93 -9.65 13.54 11.59
CA VAL A 93 -10.33 12.57 12.47
C VAL A 93 -10.91 11.41 11.65
N ASN A 94 -11.46 11.68 10.46
CA ASN A 94 -12.00 10.63 9.60
C ASN A 94 -10.92 9.64 9.13
N ILE A 95 -9.71 10.13 8.81
CA ILE A 95 -8.59 9.24 8.46
C ILE A 95 -8.19 8.40 9.67
N ILE A 96 -8.14 8.99 10.87
CA ILE A 96 -7.84 8.25 12.10
C ILE A 96 -8.89 7.16 12.35
N GLN A 97 -10.18 7.45 12.18
CA GLN A 97 -11.26 6.47 12.33
C GLN A 97 -11.07 5.27 11.39
N LEU A 98 -10.73 5.50 10.12
CA LEU A 98 -10.46 4.44 9.16
C LEU A 98 -9.26 3.55 9.50
N LEU A 99 -8.35 4.01 10.36
CA LEU A 99 -7.14 3.27 10.75
C LEU A 99 -7.30 2.55 12.10
N VAL A 100 -8.40 2.79 12.82
CA VAL A 100 -8.68 2.20 14.14
C VAL A 100 -9.77 1.12 14.06
N ASP A 101 -10.66 1.19 13.07
CA ASP A 101 -11.67 0.17 12.75
C ASP A 101 -11.06 -1.12 12.17
#